data_AF-A0A8D8RF76-F1
#
_entry.id   AF-A0A8D8RF76-F1
#
_cell.length_a   1.000
_cell.length_b   1.000
_cell.length_c   1.000
_cell.angle_alpha   90.00
_cell.angle_beta   90.00
_cell.angle_gamma   90.00
#
_symmetry.space_group_name_H-M   'P 1'
#
loop_
_entity.id
_entity.type
_entity.pdbx_description
1 polymer ?
#
loop_
_entity_poly.entity_id
_entity_poly.type
_entity_poly.pdbx_seq_one_letter_code
_entity_poly.pdbx_strand_id
1 'polypeptide(L)'
;EVKMIALLGEVGGVEEYEVCAALKDKRINKPLVAWCIGTCASMFTSEVQFGHAGSCANSDAETAVAKNKSLAQAGAHVPTSFDTLGEMIGDVYRDLVSKGEIVTQPEVPPPTVPMYYSWARELNRTSVPVKVKWFSDPDVMINRDGRGHSYCDVRGEIIRSSQDEM
;
A
#
# COMPACT_ATOMS: atom_id res chain seq x y z
N GLU A 1 0.87 8.54 23.69
CA GLU A 1 -0.52 8.24 24.06
C GLU A 1 -1.40 8.44 22.83
N VAL A 2 -2.43 7.62 22.60
CA VAL A 2 -3.32 7.73 21.43
C VAL A 2 -4.44 8.72 21.73
N LYS A 3 -4.63 9.76 20.91
CA LYS A 3 -5.67 10.79 21.08
C LYS A 3 -6.81 10.72 20.06
N MET A 4 -6.58 10.12 18.90
CA MET A 4 -7.60 9.85 17.89
C MET A 4 -7.33 8.49 17.24
N ILE A 5 -8.34 7.92 16.60
CA ILE A 5 -8.27 6.64 15.90
C ILE A 5 -8.68 6.87 14.44
N ALA A 6 -7.96 6.27 13.51
CA ALA A 6 -8.35 6.20 12.10
C ALA A 6 -8.59 4.73 11.73
N LEU A 7 -9.70 4.44 11.06
CA LEU A 7 -10.08 3.11 10.60
C LEU A 7 -10.28 3.14 9.09
N LEU A 8 -9.60 2.25 8.39
CA LEU A 8 -9.80 2.01 6.97
C LEU A 8 -10.30 0.57 6.80
N GLY A 9 -11.60 0.43 6.55
CA GLY A 9 -12.26 -0.86 6.31
C GLY A 9 -12.40 -1.14 4.82
N GLU A 10 -12.97 -2.29 4.47
CA GLU A 10 -13.21 -2.69 3.08
C GLU A 10 -14.63 -3.26 2.88
N VAL A 11 -14.97 -3.56 1.63
CA VAL A 11 -16.18 -4.30 1.27
C VAL A 11 -16.02 -5.77 1.67
N GLY A 12 -17.10 -6.42 2.09
CA GLY A 12 -17.07 -7.83 2.53
C GLY A 12 -16.88 -7.98 4.04
N GLY A 13 -17.55 -8.96 4.65
CA GLY A 13 -17.54 -9.15 6.10
C GLY A 13 -18.36 -8.12 6.89
N VAL A 14 -18.42 -8.29 8.22
CA VAL A 14 -19.30 -7.52 9.13
C VAL A 14 -18.57 -6.93 10.34
N GLU A 15 -17.25 -6.95 10.36
CA GLU A 15 -16.42 -6.58 11.51
C GLU A 15 -16.61 -5.09 11.89
N GLU A 16 -16.83 -4.21 10.91
CA GLU A 16 -17.03 -2.79 11.15
C GLU A 16 -18.32 -2.47 11.93
N TYR A 17 -19.29 -3.39 11.92
CA TYR A 17 -20.49 -3.26 12.76
C TYR A 17 -20.17 -3.46 14.24
N GLU A 18 -19.16 -4.24 14.60
CA GLU A 18 -18.70 -4.35 15.99
C GLU A 18 -18.11 -3.03 16.49
N VAL A 19 -17.44 -2.30 15.60
CA VAL A 19 -16.96 -0.93 15.88
C VAL A 19 -18.14 0.02 16.06
N CYS A 20 -19.18 -0.10 15.22
CA CYS A 20 -20.41 0.68 15.40
C CYS A 20 -21.05 0.40 16.77
N ALA A 21 -21.11 -0.86 17.20
CA ALA A 21 -21.59 -1.22 18.53
C ALA A 21 -20.70 -0.64 19.63
N ALA A 22 -19.37 -0.70 19.46
CA ALA A 22 -18.42 -0.16 20.43
C ALA A 22 -18.49 1.37 20.59
N LEU A 23 -18.82 2.10 19.52
CA LEU A 23 -19.10 3.53 19.57
C LEU A 23 -20.40 3.82 20.32
N LYS A 24 -21.47 3.08 20.01
CA LYS A 24 -22.79 3.24 20.66
C LYS A 24 -22.74 2.93 22.16
N ASP A 25 -22.02 1.86 22.53
CA ASP A 25 -21.81 1.44 23.91
C ASP A 25 -20.78 2.30 24.66
N LYS A 26 -20.19 3.32 24.00
CA LYS A 26 -19.12 4.18 24.53
C LYS A 26 -17.87 3.45 25.01
N ARG A 27 -17.64 2.23 24.53
CA ARG A 27 -16.36 1.51 24.71
C ARG A 27 -15.24 2.20 23.95
N ILE A 28 -15.57 2.78 22.80
CA ILE A 28 -14.70 3.71 22.07
C ILE A 28 -15.19 5.13 22.36
N ASN A 29 -14.38 5.89 23.07
CA ASN A 29 -14.68 7.27 23.47
C ASN A 29 -13.79 8.32 22.78
N LYS A 30 -12.74 7.87 22.09
CA LYS A 30 -11.84 8.74 21.32
C LYS A 30 -12.47 9.05 19.96
N PRO A 31 -12.20 10.23 19.37
CA PRO A 31 -12.64 10.54 18.02
C PRO A 31 -12.14 9.48 17.05
N LEU A 32 -13.07 8.88 16.30
CA LEU A 32 -12.82 7.87 15.30
C LEU A 32 -13.15 8.44 13.93
N VAL A 33 -12.17 8.49 13.04
CA VAL A 33 -12.37 8.75 11.61
C VAL A 33 -12.39 7.40 10.91
N ALA A 34 -13.44 7.09 10.14
CA ALA A 34 -13.60 5.78 9.52
C ALA A 34 -14.04 5.87 8.06
N TRP A 35 -13.49 5.01 7.22
CA TRP A 35 -13.93 4.87 5.83
C TRP A 35 -13.77 3.43 5.35
N CYS A 36 -14.83 2.87 4.77
CA CYS A 36 -14.82 1.57 4.10
C CYS A 36 -14.64 1.77 2.59
N ILE A 37 -13.58 1.19 2.03
CA ILE A 37 -13.32 1.19 0.58
C ILE A 37 -14.14 0.11 -0.15
N GLY A 38 -14.26 0.22 -1.47
CA GLY A 38 -15.06 -0.72 -2.28
C GLY A 38 -16.49 -0.25 -2.56
N THR A 39 -16.74 1.06 -2.53
CA THR A 39 -18.03 1.65 -2.93
C THR A 39 -18.38 1.41 -4.40
N CYS A 40 -17.38 1.12 -5.24
CA CYS A 40 -17.60 0.73 -6.64
C CYS A 40 -18.22 -0.65 -6.81
N ALA A 41 -18.15 -1.53 -5.79
CA ALA A 41 -18.71 -2.88 -5.86
C ALA A 41 -20.23 -2.86 -6.17
N SER A 42 -20.96 -1.87 -5.66
CA SER A 42 -22.40 -1.73 -5.92
C SER A 42 -22.73 -1.21 -7.33
N MET A 43 -21.73 -0.77 -8.10
CA MET A 43 -21.92 -0.31 -9.49
C MET A 43 -21.77 -1.45 -10.50
N PHE A 44 -21.27 -2.62 -10.08
CA PHE A 44 -21.16 -3.79 -10.93
C PHE A 44 -22.39 -4.69 -10.79
N THR A 45 -22.86 -5.24 -11.90
CA THR A 45 -24.03 -6.13 -11.94
C THR A 45 -23.70 -7.59 -11.61
N SER A 46 -22.41 -7.92 -11.58
CA SER A 46 -21.87 -9.24 -11.26
C SER A 46 -21.05 -9.17 -9.97
N GLU A 47 -21.05 -10.24 -9.18
CA GLU A 47 -20.17 -10.40 -8.03
C GLU A 47 -18.70 -10.31 -8.50
N VAL A 48 -17.99 -9.29 -7.99
CA VAL A 48 -16.57 -9.09 -8.27
C VAL A 48 -15.80 -9.41 -6.99
N GLN A 49 -14.99 -10.45 -7.04
CA GLN A 49 -14.00 -10.70 -6.00
C GLN A 49 -12.83 -9.73 -6.23
N PHE A 50 -12.67 -8.76 -5.33
CA PHE A 50 -11.47 -7.93 -5.33
C PHE A 50 -10.27 -8.73 -4.79
N GLY A 51 -9.04 -8.28 -5.04
CA GLY A 51 -7.82 -9.06 -4.85
C GLY A 51 -7.56 -9.62 -3.43
N HIS A 52 -8.26 -9.15 -2.39
CA HIS A 52 -8.23 -9.79 -1.07
C HIS A 52 -9.30 -10.88 -0.95
N ALA A 53 -8.94 -12.02 -0.35
CA ALA A 53 -9.80 -13.21 -0.28
C ALA A 53 -11.19 -12.95 0.36
N GLY A 54 -11.33 -11.91 1.19
CA GLY A 54 -12.59 -11.53 1.86
C GLY A 54 -13.37 -10.39 1.19
N SER A 55 -12.85 -9.77 0.13
CA SER A 55 -13.50 -8.61 -0.51
C SER A 55 -14.61 -9.00 -1.49
N CYS A 56 -15.58 -9.76 -1.00
CA CYS A 56 -16.81 -10.11 -1.71
C CYS A 56 -17.99 -9.72 -0.82
N ALA A 57 -18.95 -8.97 -1.36
CA ALA A 57 -20.19 -8.66 -0.66
C ALA A 57 -21.26 -9.68 -1.09
N ASN A 58 -21.60 -10.60 -0.19
CA ASN A 58 -22.66 -11.59 -0.40
C ASN A 58 -24.04 -11.04 -0.01
N SER A 59 -24.08 -9.89 0.67
CA SER A 59 -25.29 -9.25 1.16
C SER A 59 -25.17 -7.72 1.16
N ASP A 60 -26.30 -7.01 1.13
CA ASP A 60 -26.33 -5.53 1.17
C ASP A 60 -25.60 -4.95 2.40
N ALA A 61 -25.60 -5.68 3.52
CA ALA A 61 -24.91 -5.30 4.74
C ALA A 61 -23.37 -5.34 4.61
N GLU A 62 -22.84 -6.17 3.71
CA GLU A 62 -21.40 -6.28 3.48
C GLU A 62 -20.88 -5.20 2.52
N THR A 63 -21.79 -4.40 1.94
CA THR A 63 -21.40 -3.31 1.04
C THR A 63 -20.71 -2.17 1.79
N ALA A 64 -19.66 -1.62 1.19
CA ALA A 64 -18.94 -0.48 1.76
C ALA A 64 -19.86 0.73 2.03
N VAL A 65 -20.88 0.94 1.19
CA VAL A 65 -21.85 2.04 1.34
C VAL A 65 -22.71 1.85 2.60
N ALA A 66 -23.21 0.62 2.85
CA ALA A 66 -23.99 0.32 4.04
C ALA A 66 -23.15 0.44 5.32
N LYS A 67 -21.89 -0.02 5.30
CA LYS A 67 -20.96 0.11 6.41
C LYS A 67 -20.64 1.57 6.73
N ASN A 68 -20.31 2.38 5.72
CA ASN A 68 -20.03 3.81 5.88
C ASN A 68 -21.23 4.56 6.49
N LYS A 69 -22.44 4.26 6.02
CA LYS A 69 -23.68 4.83 6.61
C LYS A 69 -23.85 4.43 8.07
N SER A 70 -23.56 3.18 8.41
CA SER A 70 -23.70 2.65 9.77
C SER A 70 -22.68 3.25 10.73
N LEU A 71 -21.44 3.43 10.28
CA LEU A 71 -20.37 4.08 11.03
C LEU A 71 -20.70 5.57 11.30
N ALA A 72 -21.22 6.28 10.29
CA ALA A 72 -21.65 7.67 10.45
C ALA A 72 -22.79 7.79 11.47
N GLN A 73 -23.78 6.89 11.41
CA GLN A 73 -24.88 6.84 12.38
C GLN A 73 -24.43 6.47 13.79
N ALA A 74 -23.34 5.71 13.93
CA ALA A 74 -22.76 5.36 15.22
C ALA A 74 -21.93 6.49 15.84
N GLY A 75 -21.68 7.58 15.11
CA GLY A 75 -20.94 8.75 15.59
C GLY A 75 -19.47 8.79 15.17
N ALA A 76 -19.05 7.95 14.22
CA ALA A 76 -17.74 8.10 13.58
C ALA A 76 -17.75 9.27 12.58
N HIS A 77 -16.60 9.91 12.41
CA HIS A 77 -16.37 10.87 11.34
C HIS A 77 -16.13 10.10 10.04
N VAL A 78 -17.10 10.11 9.14
CA VAL A 78 -17.03 9.41 7.85
C VAL A 78 -17.02 10.43 6.72
N PRO A 79 -16.00 10.45 5.85
CA PRO A 79 -15.93 11.38 4.73
C PRO A 79 -16.92 10.98 3.63
N THR A 80 -17.08 11.84 2.62
CA THR A 80 -17.96 11.55 1.46
C THR A 80 -17.28 10.62 0.45
N SER A 81 -15.96 10.66 0.38
CA SER A 81 -15.13 9.85 -0.52
C SER A 81 -13.78 9.55 0.13
N PHE A 82 -13.01 8.63 -0.47
CA PHE A 82 -11.65 8.36 -0.01
C PHE A 82 -10.73 9.60 -0.15
N ASP A 83 -10.93 10.43 -1.17
CA ASP A 83 -10.09 11.61 -1.41
C ASP A 83 -10.20 12.67 -0.29
N THR A 84 -11.39 12.76 0.34
CA THR A 84 -11.66 13.70 1.43
C THR A 84 -11.30 13.14 2.82
N LEU A 85 -10.81 11.90 2.90
CA LEU A 85 -10.40 11.27 4.15
C LEU A 85 -9.25 12.05 4.82
N GLY A 86 -8.27 12.50 4.04
CA GLY A 86 -7.12 13.27 4.55
C GLY A 86 -7.55 14.61 5.16
N GLU A 87 -8.50 15.30 4.51
CA GLU A 87 -9.06 16.56 5.00
C GLU A 87 -9.78 16.35 6.34
N MET A 88 -10.62 15.31 6.43
CA MET A 88 -11.36 14.99 7.65
C MET A 88 -10.45 14.59 8.82
N ILE A 89 -9.39 13.83 8.57
CA ILE A 89 -8.37 13.53 9.58
C ILE A 89 -7.71 14.84 10.06
N GLY A 90 -7.37 15.73 9.13
CA GLY A 90 -6.80 17.03 9.45
C GLY A 90 -7.73 17.92 10.28
N ASP A 91 -9.02 17.93 9.97
CA ASP A 91 -10.05 18.67 10.73
C ASP A 91 -10.15 18.16 12.17
N VAL A 92 -10.30 16.84 12.35
CA VAL A 92 -10.39 16.22 13.69
C VAL A 92 -9.11 16.47 14.49
N TYR A 93 -7.95 16.39 13.84
CA TYR A 93 -6.67 16.70 14.49
C TYR A 93 -6.60 18.16 14.95
N ARG A 94 -6.94 19.12 14.08
CA ARG A 94 -6.97 20.55 14.43
C ARG A 94 -7.92 20.85 15.58
N ASP A 95 -9.08 20.21 15.59
CA ASP A 95 -10.05 20.31 16.69
C ASP A 95 -9.50 19.78 18.01
N LEU A 96 -8.73 18.69 17.99
CA LEU A 96 -8.09 18.15 19.19
C LEU A 96 -6.92 19.01 19.69
N VAL A 97 -6.19 19.65 18.77
CA VAL A 97 -5.15 20.63 19.12
C VAL A 97 -5.78 21.88 19.74
N SER A 98 -6.89 22.39 19.18
CA SER A 98 -7.58 23.58 19.70
C SER A 98 -8.20 23.34 21.09
N LYS A 99 -8.67 22.12 21.36
CA LYS A 99 -9.12 21.67 22.69
C LYS A 99 -7.97 21.45 23.69
N GLY A 100 -6.72 21.44 23.23
CA GLY A 100 -5.54 21.17 24.05
C GLY A 100 -5.34 19.69 24.40
N GLU A 101 -6.09 18.78 23.79
CA GLU A 101 -5.92 17.33 23.99
C GLU A 101 -4.65 16.80 23.30
N ILE A 102 -4.27 17.42 22.19
CA ILE A 102 -3.02 17.18 21.48
C ILE A 102 -2.11 18.40 21.65
N VAL A 103 -0.94 18.18 22.25
CA VAL A 103 0.13 19.18 22.34
C VAL A 103 1.15 18.89 21.26
N THR A 104 1.34 19.83 20.33
CA THR A 104 2.35 19.72 19.28
C THR A 104 3.74 19.74 19.88
N GLN A 105 4.58 18.77 19.49
CA GLN A 105 5.98 18.75 19.89
C GLN A 105 6.84 19.34 18.77
N PRO A 106 7.94 20.04 19.10
CA PRO A 106 8.86 20.53 18.10
C PRO A 106 9.49 19.35 17.35
N GLU A 107 9.60 19.49 16.03
CA GLU A 107 10.25 18.48 15.20
C GLU A 107 11.75 18.45 15.51
N VAL A 108 12.24 17.28 15.94
CA VAL A 108 13.66 17.04 16.16
C VAL A 108 14.20 16.35 14.92
N PRO A 109 15.30 16.83 14.32
CA PRO A 109 15.85 16.19 13.13
C PRO A 109 16.18 14.72 13.45
N PRO A 110 15.74 13.76 12.61
CA PRO A 110 16.03 12.37 12.83
C PRO A 110 17.54 12.11 12.73
N PRO A 111 18.08 11.09 13.43
CA PRO A 111 19.47 10.72 13.28
C PRO A 111 19.76 10.33 11.82
N THR A 112 20.85 10.86 11.29
CA THR A 112 21.23 10.59 9.90
C THR A 112 21.75 9.17 9.75
N VAL A 113 21.12 8.37 8.89
CA VAL A 113 21.62 7.05 8.47
C VAL A 113 22.38 7.19 7.16
N PRO A 114 23.55 6.55 7.00
CA PRO A 114 24.29 6.59 5.75
C PRO A 114 23.50 5.90 4.63
N MET A 115 23.59 6.46 3.43
CA MET A 115 22.97 5.91 2.23
C MET A 115 23.60 4.57 1.86
N TYR A 116 22.79 3.57 1.55
CA TYR A 116 23.29 2.30 1.03
C TYR A 116 24.03 2.48 -0.30
N TYR A 117 25.15 1.79 -0.45
CA TYR A 117 26.01 1.85 -1.63
C TYR A 117 25.28 1.50 -2.93
N SER A 118 24.42 0.47 -2.92
CA SER A 118 23.64 0.06 -4.09
C SER A 118 22.76 1.20 -4.61
N TRP A 119 22.11 1.90 -3.68
CA TRP A 119 21.25 3.03 -3.99
C TRP A 119 22.04 4.27 -4.44
N ALA A 120 23.19 4.54 -3.81
CA ALA A 120 24.08 5.63 -4.22
C ALA A 120 24.66 5.43 -5.63
N ARG A 121 24.91 4.18 -6.03
CA ARG A 121 25.36 3.81 -7.38
C ARG A 121 24.26 3.97 -8.42
N GLU A 122 23.04 3.54 -8.12
CA GLU A 122 21.89 3.66 -9.03
C GLU A 122 21.51 5.13 -9.29
N LEU A 123 21.61 5.97 -8.26
CA LEU A 123 21.38 7.41 -8.35
C LEU A 123 22.59 8.21 -8.90
N ASN A 124 23.67 7.55 -9.36
CA ASN A 124 24.92 8.17 -9.79
C ASN A 124 25.54 9.17 -8.77
N ARG A 125 25.22 9.03 -7.47
CA ARG A 125 25.74 9.91 -6.40
C ARG A 125 27.14 9.52 -5.94
N THR A 126 27.57 8.31 -6.27
CA THR A 126 28.93 7.82 -6.03
C THR A 126 29.43 7.07 -7.27
N SER A 127 30.48 7.59 -7.92
CA SER A 127 31.26 6.81 -8.87
C SER A 127 32.29 6.01 -8.09
N VAL A 128 32.10 4.70 -8.01
CA VAL A 128 33.06 3.82 -7.37
C VAL A 128 33.85 3.13 -8.48
N PRO A 129 35.18 3.27 -8.51
CA PRO A 129 35.98 2.59 -9.50
C PRO A 129 35.74 1.09 -9.34
N VAL A 130 35.30 0.45 -10.42
CA VAL A 130 35.18 -1.01 -10.45
C VAL A 130 36.58 -1.53 -10.19
N LYS A 131 36.77 -2.35 -9.14
CA LYS A 131 38.01 -3.13 -9.04
C LYS A 131 38.03 -3.99 -10.30
N VAL A 132 38.89 -3.62 -11.26
CA VAL A 132 39.20 -4.40 -12.44
C VAL A 132 39.90 -5.65 -11.96
N LYS A 133 39.13 -6.63 -11.51
CA LYS A 133 39.60 -7.93 -11.10
C LYS A 133 38.51 -8.92 -11.43
N TRP A 134 38.31 -9.12 -12.73
CA TRP A 134 38.06 -10.38 -13.43
C TRP A 134 38.06 -10.02 -14.92
N PHE A 135 39.25 -9.89 -15.52
CA PHE A 135 39.34 -10.23 -16.94
C PHE A 135 39.06 -11.72 -16.99
N SER A 136 37.88 -12.14 -17.46
CA SER A 136 37.71 -13.48 -17.99
C SER A 136 38.72 -13.64 -19.13
N ASP A 137 39.42 -14.78 -19.16
CA ASP A 137 40.42 -15.10 -20.18
C ASP A 137 39.91 -14.71 -21.59
N PRO A 138 40.81 -14.22 -22.48
CA PRO A 138 40.42 -13.64 -23.77
C PRO A 138 39.61 -14.59 -24.67
N ASP A 139 39.63 -15.90 -24.36
CA ASP A 139 38.94 -16.92 -25.12
C ASP A 139 37.47 -17.11 -24.72
N VAL A 140 36.96 -16.55 -23.62
CA VAL A 140 35.55 -16.74 -23.21
C VAL A 140 34.97 -15.46 -22.59
N MET A 141 34.51 -14.54 -23.45
CA MET A 141 33.74 -13.37 -23.05
C MET A 141 32.27 -13.75 -22.83
N ILE A 142 31.93 -14.25 -21.64
CA ILE A 142 30.53 -14.53 -21.26
C ILE A 142 29.93 -13.33 -20.51
N ASN A 143 29.01 -12.62 -21.13
CA ASN A 143 28.14 -11.67 -20.43
C ASN A 143 27.08 -12.43 -19.63
N ARG A 144 27.12 -12.30 -18.29
CA ARG A 144 26.11 -12.85 -17.35
C ARG A 144 25.12 -11.77 -16.90
N ASP A 145 24.54 -11.03 -17.84
CA ASP A 145 23.56 -9.98 -17.54
C ASP A 145 22.14 -10.53 -17.26
N GLY A 146 22.01 -11.85 -17.14
CA GLY A 146 20.73 -12.53 -16.89
C GLY A 146 19.82 -12.60 -18.11
N ARG A 147 20.23 -12.10 -19.28
CA ARG A 147 19.42 -12.11 -20.52
C ARG A 147 19.87 -13.16 -21.55
N GLY A 148 20.63 -14.16 -21.10
CA GLY A 148 21.12 -15.28 -21.91
C GLY A 148 22.65 -15.37 -21.93
N HIS A 149 23.19 -16.45 -22.48
CA HIS A 149 24.61 -16.59 -22.74
C HIS A 149 24.97 -15.82 -24.01
N SER A 150 25.82 -14.80 -23.89
CA SER A 150 26.46 -14.15 -25.04
C SER A 150 27.92 -14.54 -25.07
N TYR A 151 28.43 -14.83 -26.27
CA TYR A 151 29.85 -15.10 -26.52
C TYR A 151 30.37 -14.03 -27.47
N CYS A 152 31.33 -13.22 -27.03
CA CYS A 152 31.89 -12.10 -27.81
C CYS A 152 30.82 -11.15 -28.40
N ASP A 153 29.82 -10.77 -27.59
CA ASP A 153 28.69 -9.90 -27.96
C ASP A 153 27.78 -10.43 -29.09
N VAL A 154 28.00 -11.67 -29.57
CA VAL A 154 27.05 -12.34 -30.45
C VAL A 154 26.00 -13.05 -29.58
N ARG A 155 24.72 -12.70 -29.79
CA ARG A 155 23.59 -13.44 -29.22
C ARG A 155 23.33 -14.66 -30.10
N GLY A 156 23.53 -15.86 -29.58
CA GLY A 156 23.14 -17.07 -30.29
C GLY A 156 21.62 -17.16 -30.36
N GLU A 157 21.04 -17.11 -31.56
CA GLU A 157 19.68 -17.60 -31.78
C GLU A 157 19.69 -19.13 -31.65
N ILE A 158 18.73 -19.69 -30.90
CA ILE A 158 18.51 -21.12 -30.85
C ILE A 158 17.94 -21.52 -32.22
N ILE A 159 18.80 -21.93 -33.14
CA ILE A 159 18.37 -22.58 -34.38
C ILE A 159 17.84 -23.95 -33.96
N ARG A 160 16.52 -24.13 -33.97
CA ARG A 160 15.90 -25.46 -33.83
C ARG A 160 16.46 -26.33 -34.96
N SER A 161 17.19 -27.39 -34.60
CA SER A 161 17.68 -28.37 -35.54
C SER A 161 16.51 -29.07 -36.23
N SER A 162 16.46 -28.99 -37.55
CA SER A 162 15.60 -29.78 -38.42
C SER A 162 15.96 -31.26 -38.29
N GLN A 163 15.36 -31.95 -37.34
CA GLN A 163 15.29 -33.41 -37.29
C GLN A 163 13.85 -33.79 -36.92
N ASP A 164 12.94 -33.63 -37.89
CA ASP A 164 11.63 -34.27 -37.95
C ASP A 164 11.33 -34.51 -39.44
N GLU A 165 12.09 -35.42 -40.05
CA GLU A 165 11.66 -36.17 -41.25
C GLU A 165 12.13 -37.63 -41.08
N MET A 166 11.26 -38.46 -40.50
CA MET A 166 11.07 -39.86 -40.91
C MET A 166 9.71 -40.37 -40.43
#